data_AF-A0A058ZCK4-F1
#
_entry.id   AF-A0A058ZCK4-F1
#
_cell.length_a   1.000
_cell.length_b   1.000
_cell.length_c   1.000
_cell.angle_alpha   90.00
_cell.angle_beta   90.00
_cell.angle_gamma   90.00
#
_symmetry.space_group_name_H-M   'P 1'
#
loop_
_entity.id
_entity.type
_entity.pdbx_description
1 polymer ?
#
loop_
_entity_poly.entity_id
_entity_poly.type
_entity_poly.pdbx_seq_one_letter_code
_entity_poly.pdbx_strand_id
1 'polypeptide(L)'
;MSKCHLCHERPPALKRPKDGSFVCKQCFLDIFEEEVHQTIVSNKLFRPGMRVAIAASGGKDSTVLAHVLTRLDARHQYGVHFSLLSIDEGIAGYRDDSLAAVRRTAGLPPLDPLGLPLEVVSHAELFAGWTMDRVVQTIGQKGNCTYCGVFRRQALDRGAARLRADLIVTGHNADDIAETVLMNLLRGDIARLTRCTAIVTHTSGSDGPGDVPVVPRCKPLKYAYEKEIVMYAFFRRLDYVATDCVYSPHAYRGHARVFLKQLETARPSAILDIIHSGEALTTARQGTRLPTQGVCSVCGHVSSSRVCAACQLVDRLNTFEIPAVMDDAMPR
;
A
#
# COMPACT_ATOMS: atom_id res chain seq x y z
N MET A 1 -8.37 -33.96 21.93
CA MET A 1 -7.78 -32.93 21.05
C MET A 1 -8.72 -31.73 21.03
N SER A 2 -8.20 -30.51 21.17
CA SER A 2 -9.03 -29.31 20.96
C SER A 2 -9.52 -29.31 19.51
N LYS A 3 -10.81 -29.00 19.31
CA LYS A 3 -11.40 -28.85 17.97
C LYS A 3 -11.35 -27.39 17.54
N CYS A 4 -11.43 -27.14 16.23
CA CYS A 4 -11.54 -25.81 15.68
C CYS A 4 -12.72 -25.06 16.32
N HIS A 5 -12.48 -23.82 16.74
CA HIS A 5 -13.47 -22.94 17.37
C HIS A 5 -14.67 -22.61 16.46
N LEU A 6 -14.47 -22.61 15.13
CA LEU A 6 -15.51 -22.22 14.17
C LEU A 6 -16.33 -23.40 13.64
N CYS A 7 -15.71 -24.51 13.23
CA CYS A 7 -16.43 -25.67 12.68
C CYS A 7 -16.69 -26.79 13.69
N HIS A 8 -16.05 -26.79 14.86
CA HIS A 8 -16.18 -27.84 15.88
C HIS A 8 -15.93 -29.29 15.39
N GLU A 9 -15.25 -29.45 14.26
CA GLU A 9 -14.98 -30.74 13.62
C GLU A 9 -13.49 -30.99 13.45
N ARG A 10 -12.83 -30.12 12.67
CA ARG A 10 -11.42 -30.28 12.27
C ARG A 10 -10.46 -29.87 13.40
N PRO A 11 -9.26 -30.45 13.48
CA PRO A 11 -8.24 -29.98 14.40
C PRO A 11 -7.80 -28.55 14.02
N PRO A 12 -7.48 -27.69 15.01
CA PRO A 12 -6.97 -26.35 14.75
C PRO A 12 -5.58 -26.40 14.11
N ALA A 13 -5.30 -25.45 13.23
CA ALA A 13 -4.03 -25.29 12.53
C ALA A 13 -3.26 -24.04 13.00
N LEU A 14 -3.96 -23.04 13.56
CA LEU A 14 -3.39 -21.81 14.08
C LEU A 14 -4.22 -21.23 15.22
N LYS A 15 -3.62 -20.32 15.97
CA LYS A 15 -4.29 -19.41 16.89
C LYS A 15 -4.38 -18.04 16.22
N ARG A 16 -5.59 -17.50 16.05
CA ARG A 16 -5.79 -16.20 15.37
C ARG A 16 -5.16 -15.09 16.20
N PRO A 17 -4.31 -14.22 15.61
CA PRO A 17 -3.76 -13.05 16.29
C PRO A 17 -4.85 -12.08 16.78
N LYS A 18 -5.95 -11.95 16.02
CA LYS A 18 -7.01 -10.97 16.23
C LYS A 18 -7.83 -11.21 17.51
N ASP A 19 -8.22 -12.46 17.77
CA ASP A 19 -9.16 -12.83 18.84
C ASP A 19 -8.66 -13.98 19.74
N GLY A 20 -7.52 -14.58 19.42
CA GLY A 20 -6.93 -15.69 20.17
C GLY A 20 -7.62 -17.05 19.97
N SER A 21 -8.60 -17.16 19.08
CA SER A 21 -9.31 -18.40 18.80
C SER A 21 -8.43 -19.41 18.06
N PHE A 22 -8.59 -20.70 18.38
CA PHE A 22 -7.91 -21.79 17.67
C PHE A 22 -8.76 -22.28 16.49
N VAL A 23 -8.28 -22.11 15.27
CA VAL A 23 -9.07 -22.38 14.05
C VAL A 23 -8.33 -23.31 13.09
N CYS A 24 -9.07 -24.14 12.35
CA CYS A 24 -8.48 -24.97 11.30
C CYS A 24 -8.14 -24.13 10.06
N LYS A 25 -7.30 -24.68 9.18
CA LYS A 25 -6.86 -24.02 7.93
C LYS A 25 -8.03 -23.46 7.11
N GLN A 26 -9.06 -24.27 6.86
CA GLN A 26 -10.17 -23.88 5.99
C GLN A 26 -11.00 -22.75 6.61
N CYS A 27 -11.37 -22.90 7.90
CA CYS A 27 -12.12 -21.87 8.61
C CYS A 27 -11.36 -20.54 8.69
N PHE A 28 -10.04 -20.57 8.83
CA PHE A 28 -9.23 -19.35 8.79
C PHE A 28 -9.26 -18.66 7.43
N LEU A 29 -9.10 -19.43 6.34
CA LEU A 29 -9.14 -18.87 4.99
C LEU A 29 -10.51 -18.26 4.68
N ASP A 30 -11.58 -18.95 5.06
CA ASP A 30 -12.95 -18.49 4.85
C ASP A 30 -13.25 -17.22 5.66
N ILE A 31 -12.91 -17.18 6.96
CA ILE A 31 -13.17 -16.00 7.79
C ILE A 31 -12.29 -14.80 7.39
N PHE A 32 -11.05 -15.03 6.95
CA PHE A 32 -10.18 -13.96 6.48
C PHE A 32 -10.73 -13.32 5.20
N GLU A 33 -11.13 -14.13 4.20
CA GLU A 33 -11.77 -13.61 2.98
C GLU A 33 -13.08 -12.90 3.30
N GLU A 34 -13.91 -13.46 4.19
CA GLU A 34 -15.18 -12.86 4.61
C GLU A 34 -15.01 -11.51 5.32
N GLU A 35 -14.03 -11.38 6.23
CA GLU A 35 -13.76 -10.10 6.90
C GLU A 35 -13.32 -9.00 5.91
N VAL A 36 -12.56 -9.37 4.86
CA VAL A 36 -12.20 -8.45 3.77
C VAL A 36 -13.43 -8.11 2.93
N HIS A 37 -14.28 -9.09 2.61
CA HIS A 37 -15.56 -8.87 1.92
C HIS A 37 -16.45 -7.88 2.70
N GLN A 38 -16.59 -8.06 4.01
CA GLN A 38 -17.37 -7.17 4.86
C GLN A 38 -16.78 -5.75 4.87
N THR A 39 -15.45 -5.62 4.86
CA THR A 39 -14.79 -4.31 4.72
C THR A 39 -15.15 -3.65 3.38
N ILE A 40 -15.19 -4.41 2.29
CA ILE A 40 -15.56 -3.93 0.95
C ILE A 40 -17.02 -3.47 0.89
N VAL A 41 -17.95 -4.29 1.37
CA VAL A 41 -19.40 -4.02 1.26
C VAL A 41 -19.85 -2.93 2.21
N SER A 42 -19.43 -2.96 3.48
CA SER A 42 -19.81 -1.95 4.48
C SER A 42 -19.38 -0.53 4.06
N ASN A 43 -18.27 -0.42 3.34
CA ASN A 43 -17.73 0.84 2.85
C ASN A 43 -18.07 1.13 1.38
N LYS A 44 -18.87 0.26 0.73
CA LYS A 44 -19.29 0.41 -0.68
C LYS A 44 -18.12 0.69 -1.63
N LEU A 45 -17.02 -0.04 -1.48
CA LEU A 45 -15.76 0.26 -2.18
C LEU A 45 -15.85 0.06 -3.69
N PHE A 46 -16.70 -0.86 -4.16
CA PHE A 46 -16.82 -1.23 -5.57
C PHE A 46 -18.21 -0.98 -6.13
N ARG A 47 -18.27 -0.76 -7.44
CA ARG A 47 -19.50 -0.74 -8.25
C ARG A 47 -19.28 -1.59 -9.50
N PRO A 48 -20.30 -2.29 -10.01
CA PRO A 48 -20.18 -3.02 -11.26
C PRO A 48 -19.67 -2.15 -12.41
N GLY A 49 -18.79 -2.70 -13.24
CA GLY A 49 -18.13 -2.02 -14.36
C GLY A 49 -16.91 -1.16 -13.98
N MET A 50 -16.62 -0.98 -12.69
CA MET A 50 -15.51 -0.16 -12.22
C MET A 50 -14.15 -0.78 -12.59
N ARG A 51 -13.21 0.06 -13.01
CA ARG A 51 -11.80 -0.31 -13.27
C ARG A 51 -10.98 -0.07 -12.02
N VAL A 52 -10.39 -1.13 -11.47
CA VAL A 52 -9.69 -1.08 -10.18
C VAL A 52 -8.22 -1.46 -10.37
N ALA A 53 -7.32 -0.50 -10.11
CA ALA A 53 -5.88 -0.72 -10.14
C ALA A 53 -5.38 -1.20 -8.77
N ILE A 54 -4.86 -2.42 -8.71
CA ILE A 54 -4.24 -3.01 -7.51
C ILE A 54 -2.77 -2.62 -7.51
N ALA A 55 -2.36 -1.80 -6.54
CA ALA A 55 -0.97 -1.41 -6.36
C ALA A 55 -0.14 -2.63 -5.93
N ALA A 56 0.72 -3.11 -6.82
CA ALA A 56 1.49 -4.35 -6.68
C ALA A 56 2.97 -4.05 -6.42
N SER A 57 3.43 -4.27 -5.17
CA SER A 57 4.85 -4.13 -4.84
C SER A 57 5.63 -5.43 -5.06
N GLY A 58 4.95 -6.59 -5.11
CA GLY A 58 5.58 -7.91 -5.14
C GLY A 58 5.83 -8.49 -3.75
N GLY A 59 5.52 -7.72 -2.70
CA GLY A 59 5.52 -8.19 -1.32
C GLY A 59 4.19 -8.82 -0.91
N LYS A 60 4.22 -9.51 0.25
CA LYS A 60 3.12 -10.32 0.80
C LYS A 60 1.76 -9.63 0.75
N ASP A 61 1.68 -8.36 1.20
CA ASP A 61 0.39 -7.71 1.41
C ASP A 61 -0.30 -7.40 0.08
N SER A 62 0.46 -6.95 -0.92
CA SER A 62 -0.06 -6.69 -2.26
C SER A 62 -0.45 -7.97 -3.01
N THR A 63 0.32 -9.05 -2.83
CA THR A 63 0.01 -10.35 -3.43
C THR A 63 -1.24 -10.97 -2.81
N VAL A 64 -1.37 -10.93 -1.48
CA VAL A 64 -2.58 -11.38 -0.77
C VAL A 64 -3.78 -10.55 -1.17
N LEU A 65 -3.64 -9.23 -1.25
CA LEU A 65 -4.73 -8.35 -1.71
C LEU A 65 -5.23 -8.75 -3.10
N ALA A 66 -4.33 -8.92 -4.08
CA ALA A 66 -4.72 -9.30 -5.43
C ALA A 66 -5.43 -10.65 -5.48
N HIS A 67 -4.90 -11.62 -4.74
CA HIS A 67 -5.48 -12.96 -4.67
C HIS A 67 -6.88 -12.95 -4.02
N VAL A 68 -7.03 -12.28 -2.86
CA VAL A 68 -8.32 -12.18 -2.15
C VAL A 68 -9.36 -11.46 -2.99
N LEU A 69 -9.02 -10.31 -3.59
CA LEU A 69 -9.97 -9.55 -4.40
C LEU A 69 -10.49 -10.35 -5.59
N THR A 70 -9.62 -11.08 -6.27
CA THR A 70 -10.01 -11.93 -7.41
C THR A 70 -10.91 -13.08 -6.96
N ARG A 71 -10.59 -13.73 -5.82
CA ARG A 71 -11.45 -14.79 -5.26
C ARG A 71 -12.82 -14.27 -4.83
N LEU A 72 -12.85 -13.09 -4.21
CA LEU A 72 -14.08 -12.46 -3.75
C LEU A 72 -14.95 -12.00 -4.92
N ASP A 73 -14.36 -11.44 -5.98
CA ASP A 73 -15.12 -11.09 -7.18
C ASP A 73 -15.68 -12.35 -7.88
N ALA A 74 -14.91 -13.44 -7.97
CA ALA A 74 -15.42 -14.71 -8.48
C ALA A 74 -16.57 -15.28 -7.63
N ARG A 75 -16.55 -15.08 -6.30
CA ARG A 75 -17.54 -15.61 -5.36
C ARG A 75 -18.80 -14.76 -5.25
N HIS A 76 -18.65 -13.44 -5.22
CA HIS A 76 -19.70 -12.47 -4.93
C HIS A 76 -20.11 -11.63 -6.14
N GLN A 77 -19.42 -11.78 -7.27
CA GLN A 77 -19.70 -11.11 -8.54
C GLN A 77 -19.77 -9.58 -8.39
N TYR A 78 -18.69 -8.96 -7.87
CA TYR A 78 -18.62 -7.50 -7.78
C TYR A 78 -18.72 -6.85 -9.17
N GLY A 79 -18.28 -7.56 -10.21
CA GLY A 79 -18.36 -7.14 -11.60
C GLY A 79 -17.34 -6.05 -11.92
N VAL A 80 -16.17 -6.10 -11.29
CA VAL A 80 -15.11 -5.10 -11.45
C VAL A 80 -14.00 -5.61 -12.35
N HIS A 81 -13.30 -4.70 -13.01
CA HIS A 81 -12.15 -5.02 -13.84
C HIS A 81 -10.85 -4.72 -13.09
N PHE A 82 -10.21 -5.75 -12.57
CA PHE A 82 -8.93 -5.60 -11.88
C PHE A 82 -7.76 -5.50 -12.85
N SER A 83 -6.76 -4.69 -12.50
CA SER A 83 -5.45 -4.65 -13.15
C SER A 83 -4.38 -4.41 -12.10
N LEU A 84 -3.19 -4.96 -12.28
CA LEU A 84 -2.04 -4.70 -11.44
C LEU A 84 -1.33 -3.43 -11.91
N LEU A 85 -0.93 -2.59 -10.95
CA LEU A 85 -0.11 -1.41 -11.19
C LEU A 85 1.12 -1.47 -10.31
N SER A 86 2.28 -1.55 -10.95
CA SER A 86 3.57 -1.73 -10.30
C SER A 86 4.48 -0.54 -10.61
N ILE A 87 5.22 -0.05 -9.61
CA ILE A 87 6.14 1.09 -9.80
C ILE A 87 7.57 0.57 -9.81
N ASP A 88 8.35 0.81 -10.85
CA ASP A 88 9.78 0.50 -10.85
C ASP A 88 10.57 1.68 -10.28
N GLU A 89 11.03 1.56 -9.03
CA GLU A 89 11.82 2.60 -8.38
C GLU A 89 13.28 2.65 -8.84
N GLY A 90 13.75 1.65 -9.59
CA GLY A 90 15.15 1.50 -10.01
C GLY A 90 16.08 1.29 -8.81
N ILE A 91 15.79 0.27 -7.99
CA ILE A 91 16.65 -0.18 -6.89
C ILE A 91 17.29 -1.52 -7.28
N ALA A 92 18.58 -1.50 -7.60
CA ALA A 92 19.32 -2.66 -8.06
C ALA A 92 19.29 -3.81 -7.02
N GLY A 93 19.11 -5.04 -7.48
CA GLY A 93 19.11 -6.25 -6.63
C GLY A 93 17.91 -6.38 -5.68
N TYR A 94 16.98 -5.42 -5.68
CA TYR A 94 15.72 -5.49 -4.92
C TYR A 94 14.52 -5.49 -5.87
N ARG A 95 14.50 -4.54 -6.83
CA ARG A 95 13.30 -4.34 -7.64
C ARG A 95 13.10 -5.43 -8.69
N ASP A 96 14.19 -6.00 -9.21
CA ASP A 96 14.15 -7.09 -10.21
C ASP A 96 13.36 -8.30 -9.70
N ASP A 97 13.69 -8.79 -8.51
CA ASP A 97 13.04 -9.93 -7.88
C ASP A 97 11.56 -9.65 -7.58
N SER A 98 11.27 -8.46 -7.07
CA SER A 98 9.90 -8.07 -6.74
C SER A 98 9.03 -7.86 -7.98
N LEU A 99 9.56 -7.32 -9.08
CA LEU A 99 8.85 -7.24 -10.36
C LEU A 99 8.64 -8.63 -10.96
N ALA A 100 9.61 -9.54 -10.83
CA ALA A 100 9.43 -10.93 -11.22
C ALA A 100 8.29 -11.59 -10.44
N ALA A 101 8.18 -11.35 -9.13
CA ALA A 101 7.06 -11.84 -8.32
C ALA A 101 5.70 -11.23 -8.73
N VAL A 102 5.66 -9.93 -9.06
CA VAL A 102 4.44 -9.28 -9.60
C VAL A 102 4.05 -9.91 -10.94
N ARG A 103 5.01 -10.14 -11.83
CA ARG A 103 4.78 -10.79 -13.13
C ARG A 103 4.22 -12.20 -12.98
N ARG A 104 4.72 -12.99 -12.02
CA ARG A 104 4.15 -14.31 -11.67
C ARG A 104 2.73 -14.18 -11.13
N THR A 105 2.49 -13.21 -10.24
CA THR A 105 1.14 -12.91 -9.73
C THR A 105 0.15 -12.55 -10.85
N ALA A 106 0.62 -11.85 -11.89
CA ALA A 106 -0.17 -11.44 -13.05
C ALA A 106 -0.59 -12.61 -13.96
N GLY A 107 0.01 -13.80 -13.82
CA GLY A 107 -0.23 -14.93 -14.72
C GLY A 107 0.74 -15.02 -15.91
N LEU A 108 1.92 -14.40 -15.83
CA LEU A 108 2.96 -14.59 -16.85
C LEU A 108 3.63 -15.98 -16.69
N PRO A 109 3.95 -16.68 -17.80
CA PRO A 109 4.43 -18.07 -17.78
C PRO A 109 5.62 -18.31 -16.83
N PRO A 110 5.78 -19.50 -16.20
CA PRO A 110 5.13 -20.78 -16.53
C PRO A 110 3.93 -21.17 -15.65
N LEU A 111 3.40 -20.26 -14.83
CA LEU A 111 2.31 -20.57 -13.90
C LEU A 111 1.28 -19.44 -13.94
N ASP A 112 0.04 -19.76 -14.26
CA ASP A 112 -1.10 -18.84 -14.19
C ASP A 112 -1.67 -18.85 -12.75
N PRO A 113 -1.81 -17.69 -12.06
CA PRO A 113 -2.65 -17.66 -10.88
C PRO A 113 -3.89 -16.77 -11.00
N LEU A 114 -3.91 -15.70 -11.82
CA LEU A 114 -5.01 -14.72 -11.83
C LEU A 114 -5.35 -14.06 -13.18
N GLY A 115 -4.47 -14.11 -14.20
CA GLY A 115 -4.71 -13.49 -15.51
C GLY A 115 -4.95 -11.96 -15.51
N LEU A 116 -4.34 -11.21 -14.60
CA LEU A 116 -4.59 -9.78 -14.44
C LEU A 116 -3.66 -8.94 -15.34
N PRO A 117 -4.17 -7.95 -16.11
CA PRO A 117 -3.34 -7.00 -16.85
C PRO A 117 -2.36 -6.29 -15.91
N LEU A 118 -1.12 -6.09 -16.34
CA LEU A 118 -0.06 -5.44 -15.55
C LEU A 118 0.47 -4.19 -16.26
N GLU A 119 0.38 -3.04 -15.59
CA GLU A 119 1.09 -1.81 -15.96
C GLU A 119 2.30 -1.63 -15.05
N VAL A 120 3.47 -1.35 -15.63
CA VAL A 120 4.68 -0.99 -14.89
C VAL A 120 5.06 0.45 -15.22
N VAL A 121 5.27 1.27 -14.19
CA VAL A 121 5.62 2.69 -14.35
C VAL A 121 6.99 2.93 -13.73
N SER A 122 7.96 3.39 -14.52
CA SER A 122 9.33 3.62 -14.05
C SER A 122 9.55 5.01 -13.48
N HIS A 123 10.28 5.09 -12.36
CA HIS A 123 10.79 6.35 -11.82
C HIS A 123 11.73 7.04 -12.82
N ALA A 124 12.60 6.28 -13.50
CA ALA A 124 13.54 6.83 -14.47
C ALA A 124 12.80 7.54 -15.61
N GLU A 125 11.71 6.95 -16.11
CA GLU A 125 10.89 7.56 -17.15
C GLU A 125 10.13 8.80 -16.65
N LEU A 126 9.57 8.75 -15.45
CA LEU A 126 8.71 9.82 -14.92
C LEU A 126 9.47 11.03 -14.39
N PHE A 127 10.70 10.83 -13.92
CA PHE A 127 11.45 11.81 -13.16
C PHE A 127 12.81 12.09 -13.81
N ALA A 128 12.85 12.23 -15.15
CA ALA A 128 14.04 12.67 -15.89
C ALA A 128 15.31 11.83 -15.60
N GLY A 129 15.17 10.51 -15.52
CA GLY A 129 16.24 9.57 -15.27
C GLY A 129 16.60 9.36 -13.80
N TRP A 130 15.87 9.96 -12.85
CA TRP A 130 16.08 9.75 -11.42
C TRP A 130 15.50 8.41 -10.94
N THR A 131 16.37 7.42 -10.71
CA THR A 131 16.07 6.21 -9.94
C THR A 131 16.34 6.44 -8.45
N MET A 132 15.84 5.55 -7.60
CA MET A 132 16.16 5.62 -6.16
C MET A 132 17.63 5.39 -5.86
N ASP A 133 18.34 4.58 -6.65
CA ASP A 133 19.79 4.41 -6.51
C ASP A 133 20.52 5.73 -6.77
N ARG A 134 20.16 6.45 -7.84
CA ARG A 134 20.74 7.78 -8.14
C ARG A 134 20.40 8.81 -7.07
N VAL A 135 19.18 8.77 -6.54
CA VAL A 135 18.78 9.64 -5.41
C VAL A 135 19.69 9.37 -4.20
N VAL A 136 19.87 8.11 -3.81
CA VAL A 136 20.71 7.75 -2.66
C VAL A 136 22.18 8.10 -2.89
N GLN A 137 22.71 7.92 -4.11
CA GLN A 137 24.06 8.37 -4.46
C GLN A 137 24.23 9.88 -4.28
N THR A 138 23.18 10.66 -4.56
CA THR A 138 23.23 12.14 -4.52
C THR A 138 23.07 12.71 -3.12
N ILE A 139 22.10 12.22 -2.36
CA ILE A 139 21.73 12.80 -1.04
C ILE A 139 22.09 11.92 0.16
N GLY A 140 22.63 10.73 -0.09
CA GLY A 140 22.91 9.72 0.92
C GLY A 140 21.69 8.92 1.38
N GLN A 141 21.91 8.05 2.37
CA GLN A 141 20.90 7.11 2.86
C GLN A 141 19.85 7.73 3.81
N LYS A 142 20.11 8.91 4.38
CA LYS A 142 19.16 9.58 5.26
C LYS A 142 18.17 10.40 4.44
N GLY A 143 16.88 10.20 4.68
CA GLY A 143 15.81 10.99 4.04
C GLY A 143 15.39 10.52 2.64
N ASN A 144 16.06 9.53 2.03
CA ASN A 144 15.70 8.99 0.71
C ASN A 144 14.24 8.49 0.61
N CYS A 145 13.70 7.94 1.70
CA CYS A 145 12.34 7.42 1.74
C CYS A 145 11.29 8.53 1.55
N THR A 146 11.66 9.79 1.82
CA THR A 146 10.81 10.95 1.51
C THR A 146 10.68 11.15 0.00
N TYR A 147 11.79 11.03 -0.74
CA TYR A 147 11.80 11.10 -2.21
C TYR A 147 11.01 9.93 -2.79
N CYS A 148 11.35 8.70 -2.38
CA CYS A 148 10.65 7.49 -2.82
C CYS A 148 9.14 7.58 -2.60
N GLY A 149 8.70 7.99 -1.40
CA GLY A 149 7.28 8.11 -1.08
C GLY A 149 6.54 9.21 -1.84
N VAL A 150 7.22 10.30 -2.25
CA VAL A 150 6.62 11.33 -3.11
C VAL A 150 6.53 10.85 -4.57
N PHE A 151 7.62 10.31 -5.09
CA PHE A 151 7.70 9.78 -6.45
C PHE A 151 6.72 8.63 -6.67
N ARG A 152 6.68 7.64 -5.76
CA ARG A 152 5.77 6.49 -5.84
C ARG A 152 4.31 6.91 -5.86
N ARG A 153 3.90 7.90 -5.08
CA ARG A 153 2.50 8.39 -5.07
C ARG A 153 2.12 8.99 -6.42
N GLN A 154 2.96 9.86 -6.98
CA GLN A 154 2.70 10.43 -8.29
C GLN A 154 2.76 9.37 -9.40
N ALA A 155 3.66 8.40 -9.30
CA ALA A 155 3.78 7.30 -10.25
C ALA A 155 2.52 6.42 -10.25
N LEU A 156 1.96 6.12 -9.06
CA LEU A 156 0.67 5.43 -8.94
C LEU A 156 -0.47 6.22 -9.58
N ASP A 157 -0.54 7.53 -9.37
CA ASP A 157 -1.62 8.36 -9.95
C ASP A 157 -1.51 8.41 -11.48
N ARG A 158 -0.30 8.51 -12.02
CA ARG A 158 -0.05 8.48 -13.47
C ARG A 158 -0.35 7.10 -14.06
N GLY A 159 0.07 6.02 -13.41
CA GLY A 159 -0.23 4.66 -13.84
C GLY A 159 -1.72 4.34 -13.82
N ALA A 160 -2.43 4.80 -12.79
CA ALA A 160 -3.88 4.68 -12.71
C ALA A 160 -4.57 5.44 -13.86
N ALA A 161 -4.08 6.62 -14.21
CA ALA A 161 -4.59 7.37 -15.37
C ALA A 161 -4.35 6.62 -16.69
N ARG A 162 -3.18 5.98 -16.88
CA ARG A 162 -2.90 5.14 -18.07
C ARG A 162 -3.85 3.95 -18.19
N LEU A 163 -4.16 3.31 -17.06
CA LEU A 163 -5.13 2.21 -16.97
C LEU A 163 -6.60 2.69 -17.06
N ARG A 164 -6.84 4.00 -17.00
CA ARG A 164 -8.17 4.61 -16.82
C ARG A 164 -8.89 4.01 -15.60
N ALA A 165 -8.16 3.82 -14.52
CA ALA A 165 -8.70 3.26 -13.29
C ALA A 165 -9.57 4.29 -12.57
N ASP A 166 -10.72 3.83 -12.08
CA ASP A 166 -11.65 4.61 -11.26
C ASP A 166 -11.24 4.58 -9.77
N LEU A 167 -10.44 3.59 -9.38
CA LEU A 167 -10.01 3.36 -8.00
C LEU A 167 -8.65 2.67 -7.95
N ILE A 168 -7.80 3.08 -7.02
CA ILE A 168 -6.56 2.37 -6.66
C ILE A 168 -6.77 1.64 -5.33
N VAL A 169 -6.45 0.36 -5.27
CA VAL A 169 -6.45 -0.40 -4.01
C VAL A 169 -5.01 -0.72 -3.60
N THR A 170 -4.72 -0.59 -2.32
CA THR A 170 -3.37 -0.79 -1.78
C THR A 170 -3.38 -1.82 -0.66
N GLY A 171 -2.30 -2.59 -0.54
CA GLY A 171 -2.14 -3.64 0.47
C GLY A 171 -1.88 -3.16 1.90
N HIS A 172 -2.22 -1.91 2.25
CA HIS A 172 -1.99 -1.42 3.61
C HIS A 172 -2.88 -2.20 4.60
N ASN A 173 -2.25 -2.82 5.59
CA ASN A 173 -2.89 -3.68 6.58
C ASN A 173 -3.12 -2.95 7.92
N ALA A 174 -3.70 -3.63 8.91
CA ALA A 174 -4.00 -3.02 10.21
C ALA A 174 -2.75 -2.47 10.92
N ASP A 175 -1.63 -3.20 10.88
CA ASP A 175 -0.36 -2.79 11.47
C ASP A 175 0.16 -1.50 10.79
N ASP A 176 0.15 -1.40 9.46
CA ASP A 176 0.57 -0.19 8.72
C ASP A 176 -0.24 1.05 9.10
N ILE A 177 -1.53 0.86 9.33
CA ILE A 177 -2.45 1.93 9.71
C ILE A 177 -2.22 2.34 11.15
N ALA A 178 -2.07 1.38 12.07
CA ALA A 178 -1.71 1.65 13.45
C ALA A 178 -0.35 2.38 13.57
N GLU A 179 0.66 1.96 12.80
CA GLU A 179 1.97 2.65 12.70
C GLU A 179 1.77 4.11 12.30
N THR A 180 0.95 4.35 11.27
CA THR A 180 0.71 5.69 10.75
C THR A 180 -0.10 6.55 11.73
N VAL A 181 -1.10 5.99 12.41
CA VAL A 181 -1.86 6.68 13.46
C VAL A 181 -0.94 7.11 14.59
N LEU A 182 -0.13 6.18 15.12
CA LEU A 182 0.81 6.46 16.20
C LEU A 182 1.81 7.56 15.81
N MET A 183 2.43 7.44 14.63
CA MET A 183 3.38 8.43 14.14
C MET A 183 2.76 9.84 13.99
N ASN A 184 1.50 9.94 13.57
CA ASN A 184 0.83 11.23 13.42
C ASN A 184 0.39 11.81 14.77
N LEU A 185 -0.04 10.96 15.70
CA LEU A 185 -0.36 11.35 17.07
C LEU A 185 0.86 11.95 17.77
N LEU A 186 2.01 11.27 17.70
CA LEU A 186 3.27 11.73 18.31
C LEU A 186 3.78 13.04 17.71
N ARG A 187 3.44 13.34 16.44
CA ARG A 187 3.79 14.60 15.77
C ARG A 187 2.77 15.71 16.01
N GLY A 188 1.62 15.42 16.61
CA GLY A 188 0.49 16.35 16.70
C GLY A 188 -0.14 16.71 15.34
N ASP A 189 0.05 15.90 14.29
CA ASP A 189 -0.49 16.16 12.95
C ASP A 189 -1.90 15.55 12.79
N ILE A 190 -2.88 16.22 13.41
CA ILE A 190 -4.28 15.79 13.41
C ILE A 190 -4.90 15.81 11.98
N ALA A 191 -4.44 16.71 11.11
CA ALA A 191 -4.91 16.76 9.73
C ALA A 191 -4.52 15.51 8.93
N ARG A 192 -3.32 14.96 9.17
CA ARG A 192 -2.92 13.67 8.59
C ARG A 192 -3.63 12.47 9.22
N LEU A 193 -4.00 12.56 10.50
CA LEU A 193 -4.74 11.50 11.19
C LEU A 193 -6.09 11.17 10.50
N THR A 194 -6.82 12.22 10.08
CA THR A 194 -8.09 12.07 9.35
C THR A 194 -7.93 11.31 8.05
N ARG A 195 -6.87 11.63 7.29
CA ARG A 195 -6.62 10.98 6.00
C ARG A 195 -6.07 9.56 6.14
N CYS A 196 -5.28 9.27 7.18
CA CYS A 196 -4.67 7.94 7.30
C CYS A 196 -5.68 6.87 7.74
N THR A 197 -6.69 7.26 8.52
CA THR A 197 -7.76 6.38 9.02
C THR A 197 -8.92 6.22 8.04
N ALA A 198 -9.07 7.12 7.06
CA ALA A 198 -10.07 6.96 6.01
C ALA A 198 -9.85 5.66 5.20
N ILE A 199 -10.93 4.87 5.05
CA ILE A 199 -10.93 3.65 4.22
C ILE A 199 -10.76 3.97 2.74
N VAL A 200 -11.44 5.04 2.29
CA VAL A 200 -11.28 5.65 0.97
C VAL A 200 -10.73 7.05 1.18
N THR A 201 -9.57 7.31 0.63
CA THR A 201 -9.00 8.65 0.57
C THR A 201 -9.33 9.26 -0.77
N HIS A 202 -10.28 10.20 -0.76
CA HIS A 202 -10.47 11.14 -1.84
C HIS A 202 -9.40 12.22 -1.69
N THR A 203 -8.58 12.41 -2.71
CA THR A 203 -7.81 13.64 -2.81
C THR A 203 -8.82 14.67 -3.29
N SER A 204 -9.28 15.54 -2.38
CA SER A 204 -10.34 16.53 -2.60
C SER A 204 -10.12 17.30 -3.89
N GLY A 205 -10.89 16.96 -4.93
CA GLY A 205 -10.81 17.52 -6.27
C GLY A 205 -11.88 16.95 -7.22
N SER A 206 -13.06 16.60 -6.72
CA SER A 206 -14.13 16.02 -7.54
C SER A 206 -15.43 16.82 -7.57
N ASP A 207 -15.54 17.89 -6.79
CA ASP A 207 -16.84 18.51 -6.52
C ASP A 207 -16.92 19.98 -6.97
N GLY A 208 -15.80 20.59 -7.40
CA GLY A 208 -15.73 21.96 -7.90
C GLY A 208 -15.47 22.09 -9.42
N PRO A 209 -16.04 23.09 -10.11
CA PRO A 209 -15.67 23.40 -11.49
C PRO A 209 -14.19 23.84 -11.55
N GLY A 210 -13.34 23.04 -12.22
CA GLY A 210 -11.90 23.32 -12.37
C GLY A 210 -10.97 22.38 -11.60
N ASP A 211 -11.50 21.43 -10.81
CA ASP A 211 -10.69 20.45 -10.11
C ASP A 211 -10.13 19.39 -11.08
N VAL A 212 -8.87 18.97 -10.83
CA VAL A 212 -8.23 17.88 -11.56
C VAL A 212 -8.65 16.55 -10.92
N PRO A 213 -9.31 15.63 -11.65
CA PRO A 213 -9.73 14.36 -11.07
C PRO A 213 -8.51 13.53 -10.65
N VAL A 214 -8.41 13.24 -9.35
CA VAL A 214 -7.42 12.32 -8.78
C VAL A 214 -8.11 11.01 -8.48
N VAL A 215 -7.54 9.91 -8.96
CA VAL A 215 -8.09 8.57 -8.71
C VAL A 215 -8.09 8.31 -7.19
N PRO A 216 -9.25 8.01 -6.58
CA PRO A 216 -9.33 7.71 -5.16
C PRO A 216 -8.52 6.46 -4.82
N ARG A 217 -8.07 6.37 -3.57
CA ARG A 217 -7.35 5.19 -3.05
C ARG A 217 -8.11 4.55 -1.91
N CYS A 218 -8.16 3.22 -1.85
CA CYS A 218 -8.71 2.51 -0.71
C CYS A 218 -7.85 1.33 -0.23
N LYS A 219 -8.20 0.80 0.95
CA LYS A 219 -7.40 -0.18 1.70
C LYS A 219 -8.29 -1.34 2.16
N PRO A 220 -8.57 -2.34 1.29
CA PRO A 220 -9.43 -3.47 1.67
C PRO A 220 -8.90 -4.29 2.85
N LEU A 221 -7.58 -4.29 3.09
CA LEU A 221 -6.92 -4.98 4.20
C LEU A 221 -6.81 -4.14 5.49
N LYS A 222 -7.48 -2.97 5.58
CA LYS A 222 -7.34 -2.03 6.70
C LYS A 222 -7.49 -2.66 8.09
N TYR A 223 -8.33 -3.68 8.23
CA TYR A 223 -8.59 -4.36 9.51
C TYR A 223 -7.99 -5.78 9.59
N ALA A 224 -7.21 -6.19 8.59
CA ALA A 224 -6.51 -7.47 8.57
C ALA A 224 -5.13 -7.31 9.23
N TYR A 225 -4.81 -8.18 10.17
CA TYR A 225 -3.51 -8.18 10.84
C TYR A 225 -2.42 -8.67 9.88
N GLU A 226 -1.21 -8.09 9.98
CA GLU A 226 -0.07 -8.52 9.17
C GLU A 226 0.23 -10.01 9.36
N LYS A 227 0.14 -10.52 10.59
CA LYS A 227 0.34 -11.95 10.89
C LYS A 227 -0.69 -12.83 10.18
N GLU A 228 -1.94 -12.38 10.07
CA GLU A 228 -2.96 -13.13 9.33
C GLU A 228 -2.70 -13.09 7.82
N ILE A 229 -2.23 -11.96 7.28
CA ILE A 229 -1.80 -11.88 5.87
C ILE A 229 -0.67 -12.87 5.57
N VAL A 230 0.33 -12.97 6.44
CA VAL A 230 1.42 -13.96 6.32
C VAL A 230 0.87 -15.39 6.35
N MET A 231 -0.01 -15.70 7.31
CA MET A 231 -0.64 -17.02 7.42
C MET A 231 -1.48 -17.36 6.18
N TYR A 232 -2.22 -16.38 5.66
CA TYR A 232 -3.05 -16.54 4.47
C TYR A 232 -2.18 -16.85 3.24
N ALA A 233 -1.13 -16.07 3.02
CA ALA A 233 -0.16 -16.30 1.96
C ALA A 233 0.47 -17.70 2.07
N PHE A 234 0.88 -18.11 3.27
CA PHE A 234 1.42 -19.44 3.53
C PHE A 234 0.43 -20.57 3.20
N PHE A 235 -0.81 -20.49 3.70
CA PHE A 235 -1.82 -21.54 3.48
C PHE A 235 -2.29 -21.66 2.04
N ARG A 236 -2.27 -20.55 1.30
CA ARG A 236 -2.54 -20.47 -0.15
C ARG A 236 -1.29 -20.74 -1.00
N ARG A 237 -0.11 -20.87 -0.39
CA ARG A 237 1.18 -21.05 -1.08
C ARG A 237 1.44 -19.95 -2.12
N LEU A 238 1.15 -18.71 -1.75
CA LEU A 238 1.41 -17.56 -2.61
C LEU A 238 2.90 -17.26 -2.64
N ASP A 239 3.41 -17.02 -3.84
CA ASP A 239 4.79 -16.60 -4.03
C ASP A 239 4.90 -15.07 -3.91
N TYR A 240 5.82 -14.60 -3.07
CA TYR A 240 6.07 -13.19 -2.83
C TYR A 240 7.51 -12.97 -2.38
N VAL A 241 8.02 -11.76 -2.60
CA VAL A 241 9.34 -11.37 -2.09
C VAL A 241 9.21 -10.95 -0.64
N ALA A 242 9.99 -11.61 0.23
CA ALA A 242 10.05 -11.33 1.66
C ALA A 242 11.19 -10.38 2.05
N THR A 243 12.08 -10.06 1.11
CA THR A 243 13.21 -9.15 1.35
C THR A 243 12.70 -7.73 1.57
N ASP A 244 13.24 -7.07 2.59
CA ASP A 244 13.00 -5.64 2.84
C ASP A 244 13.83 -4.78 1.89
N CYS A 245 13.36 -3.57 1.61
CA CYS A 245 14.13 -2.61 0.80
C CYS A 245 15.42 -2.19 1.51
N VAL A 246 16.56 -2.26 0.80
CA VAL A 246 17.90 -1.93 1.31
C VAL A 246 18.03 -0.50 1.86
N TYR A 247 17.16 0.42 1.43
CA TYR A 247 17.13 1.81 1.88
C TYR A 247 16.14 2.10 3.01
N SER A 248 15.31 1.12 3.38
CA SER A 248 14.29 1.26 4.44
C SER A 248 14.81 1.28 5.89
N PRO A 249 15.98 0.71 6.26
CA PRO A 249 16.42 0.64 7.66
C PRO A 249 16.55 1.99 8.37
N HIS A 250 16.79 3.07 7.63
CA HIS A 250 16.93 4.43 8.19
C HIS A 250 15.59 5.18 8.29
N ALA A 251 14.47 4.54 7.97
CA ALA A 251 13.16 5.17 8.06
C ALA A 251 12.65 5.20 9.51
N TYR A 252 12.17 6.36 9.95
CA TYR A 252 11.59 6.55 11.29
C TYR A 252 10.48 5.55 11.63
N ARG A 253 9.74 5.08 10.62
CA ARG A 253 8.67 4.09 10.77
C ARG A 253 9.12 2.80 11.48
N GLY A 254 10.39 2.42 11.36
CA GLY A 254 10.94 1.26 12.08
C GLY A 254 10.77 1.35 13.60
N HIS A 255 10.90 2.53 14.19
CA HIS A 255 10.69 2.72 15.64
C HIS A 255 9.22 2.52 16.05
N ALA A 256 8.29 3.07 15.27
CA ALA A 256 6.86 2.90 15.51
C ALA A 256 6.45 1.42 15.41
N ARG A 257 7.00 0.70 14.42
CA ARG A 257 6.78 -0.74 14.23
C ARG A 257 7.23 -1.55 15.44
N VAL A 258 8.46 -1.34 15.92
CA VAL A 258 9.00 -2.06 17.09
C VAL A 258 8.11 -1.84 18.32
N PHE A 259 7.72 -0.59 18.58
CA PHE A 259 6.83 -0.27 19.70
C PHE A 259 5.45 -0.93 19.56
N LEU A 260 4.87 -0.93 18.36
CA LEU A 260 3.58 -1.59 18.13
C LEU A 260 3.63 -3.10 18.33
N LYS A 261 4.72 -3.77 17.92
CA LYS A 261 4.87 -5.21 18.18
C LYS A 261 4.99 -5.52 19.67
N GLN A 262 5.58 -4.63 20.47
CA GLN A 262 5.59 -4.75 21.94
C GLN A 262 4.17 -4.63 22.51
N LEU A 263 3.39 -3.65 22.05
CA LEU A 263 1.99 -3.48 22.46
C LEU A 263 1.12 -4.69 22.04
N GLU A 264 1.28 -5.17 20.81
CA GLU A 264 0.55 -6.34 20.28
C GLU A 264 0.84 -7.60 21.11
N THR A 265 2.09 -7.76 21.57
CA THR A 265 2.49 -8.89 22.43
C THR A 265 1.80 -8.83 23.79
N ALA A 266 1.69 -7.64 24.38
CA ALA A 266 0.99 -7.44 25.65
C ALA A 266 -0.53 -7.57 25.51
N ARG A 267 -1.09 -7.05 24.42
CA ARG A 267 -2.54 -7.06 24.12
C ARG A 267 -2.76 -7.07 22.61
N PRO A 268 -3.15 -8.20 22.00
CA PRO A 268 -3.30 -8.29 20.55
C PRO A 268 -4.32 -7.31 19.95
N SER A 269 -5.36 -6.93 20.70
CA SER A 269 -6.35 -5.94 20.24
C SER A 269 -5.76 -4.53 20.08
N ALA A 270 -4.57 -4.25 20.63
CA ALA A 270 -3.96 -2.91 20.62
C ALA A 270 -3.82 -2.34 19.19
N ILE A 271 -3.57 -3.19 18.19
CA ILE A 271 -3.49 -2.76 16.79
C ILE A 271 -4.81 -2.14 16.33
N LEU A 272 -5.93 -2.85 16.50
CA LEU A 272 -7.25 -2.34 16.12
C LEU A 272 -7.73 -1.22 17.05
N ASP A 273 -7.43 -1.30 18.36
CA ASP A 273 -7.78 -0.27 19.33
C ASP A 273 -7.13 1.09 18.97
N ILE A 274 -5.90 1.07 18.44
CA ILE A 274 -5.21 2.28 17.94
C ILE A 274 -5.90 2.82 16.68
N ILE A 275 -6.28 1.96 15.74
CA ILE A 275 -7.02 2.39 14.53
C ILE A 275 -8.34 3.04 14.94
N HIS A 276 -9.11 2.36 15.81
CA HIS A 276 -10.38 2.85 16.34
C HIS A 276 -10.21 4.20 17.06
N SER A 277 -9.17 4.34 17.89
CA SER A 277 -8.84 5.60 18.54
C SER A 277 -8.56 6.71 17.53
N GLY A 278 -7.82 6.40 16.46
CA GLY A 278 -7.59 7.34 15.36
C GLY A 278 -8.88 7.76 14.65
N GLU A 279 -9.81 6.83 14.40
CA GLU A 279 -11.12 7.12 13.79
C GLU A 279 -12.01 7.98 14.70
N ALA A 280 -12.01 7.71 16.01
CA ALA A 280 -12.78 8.47 16.98
C ALA A 280 -12.27 9.93 17.09
N LEU A 281 -10.94 10.12 17.11
CA LEU A 281 -10.32 11.45 17.20
C LEU A 281 -10.60 12.33 15.98
N THR A 282 -10.82 11.74 14.81
CA THR A 282 -11.05 12.49 13.56
C THR A 282 -12.50 12.93 13.42
N THR A 283 -13.43 12.11 13.91
CA THR A 283 -14.86 12.43 14.00
C THR A 283 -15.12 13.68 14.87
N ALA A 284 -14.26 13.94 15.86
CA ALA A 284 -14.39 15.08 16.77
C ALA A 284 -13.99 16.45 16.19
N ARG A 285 -13.39 16.52 14.98
CA ARG A 285 -12.95 17.79 14.36
C ARG A 285 -13.28 17.84 12.87
N GLN A 286 -14.56 18.01 12.54
CA GLN A 286 -14.98 18.47 11.22
C GLN A 286 -14.63 19.97 11.09
N GLY A 287 -13.81 20.36 10.10
CA GLY A 287 -13.56 21.78 9.83
C GLY A 287 -12.16 22.19 9.36
N THR A 288 -11.19 21.27 9.22
CA THR A 288 -9.91 21.64 8.60
C THR A 288 -10.11 21.84 7.09
N ARG A 289 -10.04 23.08 6.61
CA ARG A 289 -10.06 23.37 5.16
C ARG A 289 -8.88 22.68 4.50
N LEU A 290 -9.17 21.81 3.54
CA LEU A 290 -8.14 21.21 2.69
C LEU A 290 -7.57 22.30 1.76
N PRO A 291 -6.26 22.24 1.43
CA PRO A 291 -5.69 23.13 0.44
C PRO A 291 -6.41 22.98 -0.90
N THR A 292 -6.75 24.09 -1.56
CA THR A 292 -7.28 24.08 -2.92
C THR A 292 -6.31 23.37 -3.85
N GLN A 293 -6.82 22.44 -4.66
CA GLN A 293 -6.01 21.76 -5.65
C GLN A 293 -5.95 22.57 -6.94
N GLY A 294 -4.80 22.50 -7.60
CA GLY A 294 -4.57 23.03 -8.93
C GLY A 294 -3.63 22.12 -9.72
N VAL A 295 -3.07 22.67 -10.79
CA VAL A 295 -2.16 21.96 -11.70
C VAL A 295 -0.74 22.46 -11.49
N CYS A 296 0.22 21.54 -11.40
CA CYS A 296 1.64 21.85 -11.38
C CYS A 296 2.05 22.52 -12.69
N SER A 297 2.66 23.70 -12.63
CA SER A 297 3.09 24.46 -13.81
C SER A 297 4.26 23.82 -14.59
N VAL A 298 4.92 22.81 -14.02
CA VAL A 298 6.05 22.11 -14.64
C VAL A 298 5.62 20.82 -15.33
N CYS A 299 4.83 19.99 -14.64
CA CYS A 299 4.52 18.64 -15.12
C CYS A 299 3.05 18.37 -15.37
N GLY A 300 2.17 19.36 -15.19
CA GLY A 300 0.73 19.23 -15.43
C GLY A 300 -0.01 18.33 -14.44
N HIS A 301 0.66 17.79 -13.41
CA HIS A 301 0.04 16.91 -12.42
C HIS A 301 -0.65 17.70 -11.31
N VAL A 302 -1.64 17.08 -10.65
CA VAL A 302 -2.34 17.68 -9.50
C VAL A 302 -1.36 18.15 -8.43
N SER A 303 -1.61 19.34 -7.87
CA SER A 303 -0.79 19.91 -6.82
C SER A 303 -1.56 20.92 -5.98
N SER A 304 -1.24 21.00 -4.69
CA SER A 304 -1.70 22.08 -3.81
C SER A 304 -0.80 23.32 -3.84
N SER A 305 0.23 23.32 -4.70
CA SER A 305 1.19 24.42 -4.88
C SER A 305 1.46 24.63 -6.36
N ARG A 306 2.02 25.79 -6.74
CA ARG A 306 2.35 26.10 -8.15
C ARG A 306 3.23 25.03 -8.80
N VAL A 307 4.21 24.53 -8.05
CA VAL A 307 5.08 23.42 -8.46
C VAL A 307 4.86 22.26 -7.47
N CYS A 308 4.64 21.05 -7.98
CA CYS A 308 4.38 19.90 -7.11
C CYS A 308 5.62 19.42 -6.37
N ALA A 309 5.43 18.73 -5.25
CA ALA A 309 6.50 18.24 -4.40
C ALA A 309 7.51 17.37 -5.16
N ALA A 310 7.05 16.56 -6.12
CA ALA A 310 7.95 15.75 -6.94
C ALA A 310 8.86 16.61 -7.83
N CYS A 311 8.31 17.61 -8.53
CA CYS A 311 9.11 18.54 -9.33
C CYS A 311 10.09 19.33 -8.46
N GLN A 312 9.67 19.78 -7.27
CA GLN A 312 10.57 20.45 -6.31
C GLN A 312 11.70 19.55 -5.80
N LEU A 313 11.44 18.24 -5.68
CA LEU A 313 12.46 17.27 -5.26
C LEU A 313 13.42 16.96 -6.41
N VAL A 314 12.92 16.81 -7.63
CA VAL A 314 13.76 16.66 -8.84
C VAL A 314 14.64 17.88 -9.06
N ASP A 315 14.07 19.08 -8.96
CA ASP A 315 14.81 20.33 -9.08
C ASP A 315 15.94 20.41 -8.05
N ARG A 316 15.64 20.10 -6.77
CA ARG A 316 16.67 19.99 -5.73
C ARG A 316 17.76 18.98 -6.07
N LEU A 317 17.41 17.80 -6.58
CA LEU A 317 18.40 16.80 -6.98
C LEU A 317 19.32 17.31 -8.09
N ASN A 318 18.79 18.08 -9.04
CA ASN A 318 19.55 18.68 -10.12
C ASN A 318 20.47 19.83 -9.67
N THR A 319 20.27 20.40 -8.47
CA THR A 319 21.18 21.42 -7.90
C THR A 319 22.43 20.82 -7.26
N PHE A 320 22.45 19.52 -6.97
CA PHE A 320 23.66 18.86 -6.52
C PHE A 320 24.54 18.58 -7.75
N GLU A 321 25.78 19.08 -7.73
CA GLU A 321 26.79 18.61 -8.68
C GLU A 321 27.00 17.12 -8.43
N ILE A 322 26.57 16.28 -9.36
CA ILE A 322 26.92 14.86 -9.34
C ILE A 322 28.41 14.82 -9.64
N PRO A 323 29.29 14.37 -8.71
CA PRO A 323 30.70 14.20 -9.02
C PRO A 323 30.81 13.32 -10.26
N ALA A 324 31.53 13.81 -11.27
CA ALA A 324 31.73 13.05 -12.49
C ALA A 324 32.49 11.75 -12.15
N VAL A 325 31.83 10.62 -12.42
CA VAL A 325 32.36 9.24 -12.49
C VAL A 325 32.59 8.54 -11.15
N MET A 326 31.83 7.44 -10.94
CA MET A 326 32.35 6.12 -10.58
C MET A 326 31.30 5.07 -11.00
N ASP A 327 31.28 4.75 -12.30
CA ASP A 327 30.85 3.43 -12.78
C ASP A 327 31.90 2.42 -12.27
N ASP A 328 31.78 1.98 -11.03
CA ASP A 328 32.15 0.62 -10.60
C ASP A 328 32.01 0.46 -9.08
N ALA A 329 31.45 -0.70 -8.71
CA ALA A 329 31.44 -1.33 -7.39
C ALA A 329 30.62 -0.66 -6.27
N MET A 330 29.34 -1.05 -6.16
CA MET A 330 28.76 -1.26 -4.83
C MET A 330 29.33 -2.58 -4.25
N PRO A 331 29.78 -2.61 -2.99
CA PRO A 331 30.17 -3.87 -2.34
C PRO A 331 28.93 -4.76 -2.20
N ARG A 332 29.10 -6.03 -2.56
CA ARG A 332 28.11 -7.12 -2.46
C ARG A 332 27.68 -7.36 -1.02
#